data_AF-A0A2A2ECX8-F1
#
_entry.id   AF-A0A2A2ECX8-F1
#
_cell.length_a   1.000
_cell.length_b   1.000
_cell.length_c   1.000
_cell.angle_alpha   90.00
_cell.angle_beta   90.00
_cell.angle_gamma   90.00
#
_symmetry.space_group_name_H-M   'P 1'
#
loop_
_entity.id
_entity.type
_entity.pdbx_description
1 polymer ?
#
loop_
_entity_poly.entity_id
_entity_poly.type
_entity_poly.pdbx_seq_one_letter_code
_entity_poly.pdbx_strand_id
1 'polypeptide(L)'
;VWPFFVRLGHTLRSRPFDQAEDDSPHSWIARLSRWTQRHYVMMDIVMFTLLACFTCVTGPVMNLATTPGDKRSYILGVIVTWAVVAPLMLRRRFPRAVAAVVAAVCMLQLLVLPGFYTADLYVVFAIHAVALYGRAGSWKWVVPLFTLGCTTFAARCAMNIDGFPSLFAWLSHTSDPSIEALYLGSPYSAFIQYGVFSMFFCILAYALGAWTRLGGTNPQVLQARAEALQAERDKQRVIAANRERDRISANIRAEVSDTLDAVIGQTTAELSTIDERLARGETPSPEFINDAFAQIGAQGCTALAHMRELLGVLRETGFSDEGEHDRSPNLTPAKSLSEQIEQSGAVPPDAH
;
A
#
# COMPACT_ATOMS: atom_id res chain seq x y z
N VAL A 1 14.75 -18.03 -3.53
CA VAL A 1 14.17 -17.30 -4.69
C VAL A 1 13.19 -16.20 -4.24
N TRP A 2 12.29 -16.46 -3.30
CA TRP A 2 11.36 -15.46 -2.71
C TRP A 2 12.00 -14.20 -2.05
N PRO A 3 13.13 -14.26 -1.32
CA PRO A 3 13.67 -13.07 -0.64
C PRO A 3 14.40 -12.07 -1.55
N PHE A 4 14.76 -12.48 -2.78
CA PHE A 4 15.45 -11.60 -3.74
C PHE A 4 14.48 -10.59 -4.38
N PHE A 5 13.26 -11.03 -4.71
CA PHE A 5 12.23 -10.17 -5.31
C PHE A 5 11.65 -9.14 -4.33
N VAL A 6 11.57 -9.47 -3.03
CA VAL A 6 11.16 -8.52 -1.97
C VAL A 6 12.20 -7.39 -1.81
N ARG A 7 13.49 -7.72 -1.93
CA ARG A 7 14.58 -6.74 -1.84
C ARG A 7 14.64 -5.83 -3.06
N LEU A 8 14.32 -6.34 -4.26
CA LEU A 8 14.19 -5.56 -5.50
C LEU A 8 12.99 -4.61 -5.47
N GLY A 9 11.88 -5.01 -4.84
CA GLY A 9 10.70 -4.15 -4.65
C GLY A 9 10.95 -2.94 -3.74
N HIS A 10 11.91 -3.06 -2.81
CA HIS A 10 12.32 -1.94 -1.95
C HIS A 10 13.27 -0.96 -2.66
N THR A 11 14.04 -1.42 -3.65
CA THR A 11 14.93 -0.58 -4.47
C THR A 11 14.18 0.15 -5.59
N LEU A 12 13.00 -0.35 -5.98
CA LEU A 12 12.12 0.25 -6.99
C LEU A 12 10.97 1.09 -6.40
N ARG A 13 10.92 1.26 -5.07
CA ARG A 13 9.93 2.12 -4.41
C ARG A 13 10.31 3.58 -4.63
N SER A 14 9.84 4.14 -5.75
CA SER A 14 9.90 5.58 -6.01
C SER A 14 9.26 6.34 -4.85
N ARG A 15 9.97 7.35 -4.33
CA ARG A 15 9.44 8.30 -3.36
C ARG A 15 8.12 8.90 -3.87
N PRO A 16 7.13 9.15 -3.00
CA PRO A 16 5.89 9.82 -3.39
C PRO A 16 6.20 11.21 -3.96
N PHE A 17 5.55 11.54 -5.08
CA PHE A 17 5.86 12.66 -5.98
C PHE A 17 5.46 14.05 -5.46
N ASP A 18 5.09 14.22 -4.19
CA ASP A 18 4.48 15.47 -3.69
C ASP A 18 5.47 16.45 -3.03
N GLN A 19 6.78 16.22 -3.11
CA GLN A 19 7.81 17.15 -2.61
C GLN A 19 9.00 17.32 -3.56
N ALA A 20 8.76 17.37 -4.88
CA ALA A 20 9.79 17.79 -5.83
C ALA A 20 9.59 19.28 -6.15
N GLU A 21 10.30 20.10 -5.39
CA GLU A 21 10.53 21.52 -5.60
C GLU A 21 10.95 21.82 -7.07
N ASP A 22 10.41 22.91 -7.61
CA ASP A 22 10.14 23.14 -9.03
C ASP A 22 11.36 23.52 -9.89
N ASP A 23 12.60 23.17 -9.49
CA ASP A 23 13.81 23.75 -10.10
C ASP A 23 14.95 22.76 -10.41
N SER A 24 14.63 21.54 -10.85
CA SER A 24 15.64 20.58 -11.34
C SER A 24 15.40 20.11 -12.79
N PRO A 25 16.45 19.75 -13.54
CA PRO A 25 16.36 19.21 -14.90
C PRO A 25 15.56 17.90 -15.02
N HIS A 26 15.00 17.36 -13.93
CA HIS A 26 14.04 16.26 -13.96
C HIS A 26 12.58 16.72 -14.21
N SER A 27 12.34 18.03 -14.31
CA SER A 27 11.04 18.62 -14.68
C SER A 27 10.53 18.15 -16.05
N TRP A 28 11.40 17.94 -17.05
CA TRP A 28 10.96 17.45 -18.36
C TRP A 28 10.44 16.01 -18.29
N ILE A 29 11.02 15.16 -17.45
CA ILE A 29 10.57 13.77 -17.24
C ILE A 29 9.20 13.79 -16.56
N ALA A 30 9.01 14.65 -15.54
CA ALA A 30 7.73 14.82 -14.87
C ALA A 30 6.65 15.42 -15.80
N ARG A 31 7.02 16.37 -16.67
CA ARG A 31 6.11 16.96 -17.68
C ARG A 31 5.76 15.94 -18.78
N LEU A 32 6.73 15.16 -19.26
CA LEU A 32 6.52 14.10 -20.24
C LEU A 32 5.66 12.97 -19.64
N SER A 33 5.89 12.60 -18.39
CA SER A 33 5.06 11.64 -17.65
C SER A 33 3.62 12.13 -17.53
N ARG A 34 3.41 13.38 -17.09
CA ARG A 34 2.07 13.99 -17.00
C ARG A 34 1.39 14.09 -18.38
N TRP A 35 2.15 14.41 -19.42
CA TRP A 35 1.62 14.49 -20.79
C TRP A 35 1.24 13.12 -21.35
N THR A 36 2.06 12.09 -21.13
CA THR A 36 1.80 10.70 -21.56
C THR A 36 0.63 10.08 -20.79
N GLN A 37 0.46 10.44 -19.51
CA GLN A 37 -0.73 10.07 -18.73
C GLN A 37 -2.00 10.72 -19.29
N ARG A 38 -1.95 12.01 -19.67
CA ARG A 38 -3.09 12.73 -20.26
C ARG A 38 -3.44 12.25 -21.68
N HIS A 39 -2.44 11.88 -22.48
CA HIS A 39 -2.59 11.43 -23.87
C HIS A 39 -2.38 9.91 -24.01
N TYR A 40 -2.97 9.13 -23.11
CA TYR A 40 -2.79 7.68 -23.08
C TYR A 40 -3.23 6.97 -24.37
N VAL A 41 -4.25 7.50 -25.08
CA VAL A 41 -4.73 6.95 -26.36
C VAL A 41 -3.68 7.15 -27.45
N MET A 42 -3.05 8.32 -27.49
CA MET A 42 -2.01 8.63 -28.48
C MET A 42 -0.81 7.69 -28.30
N MET A 43 -0.43 7.40 -27.05
CA MET A 43 0.68 6.49 -26.80
C MET A 43 0.36 5.04 -27.19
N ASP A 44 -0.87 4.57 -26.93
CA ASP A 44 -1.31 3.26 -27.41
C ASP A 44 -1.35 3.21 -28.94
N ILE A 45 -1.83 4.26 -29.63
CA ILE A 45 -1.80 4.35 -31.10
C ILE A 45 -0.38 4.26 -31.63
N VAL A 46 0.55 5.04 -31.09
CA VAL A 46 1.95 5.03 -31.52
C VAL A 46 2.58 3.66 -31.30
N MET A 47 2.44 3.09 -30.11
CA MET A 47 2.99 1.77 -29.77
C MET A 47 2.47 0.67 -30.71
N PHE A 48 1.15 0.60 -30.92
CA PHE A 48 0.54 -0.41 -31.77
C PHE A 48 0.78 -0.18 -33.26
N THR A 49 0.88 1.07 -33.71
CA THR A 49 1.26 1.40 -35.09
C THR A 49 2.69 0.97 -35.39
N LEU A 50 3.63 1.26 -34.46
CA LEU A 50 5.01 0.80 -34.58
C LEU A 50 5.08 -0.73 -34.59
N LEU A 51 4.29 -1.39 -33.73
CA LEU A 51 4.20 -2.85 -33.70
C LEU A 51 3.70 -3.40 -35.04
N ALA A 52 2.58 -2.89 -35.58
CA ALA A 52 2.04 -3.33 -36.87
C ALA A 52 3.01 -3.08 -38.03
N CYS A 53 3.67 -1.92 -38.06
CA CYS A 53 4.67 -1.59 -39.06
C CYS A 53 5.85 -2.57 -38.99
N PHE A 54 6.35 -2.84 -37.78
CA PHE A 54 7.40 -3.83 -37.56
C PHE A 54 6.97 -5.21 -38.08
N THR A 55 5.76 -5.68 -37.75
CA THR A 55 5.22 -6.96 -38.26
C THR A 55 5.16 -7.02 -39.79
N CYS A 56 4.72 -5.93 -40.43
CA CYS A 56 4.63 -5.86 -41.88
C CYS A 56 6.02 -5.92 -42.55
N VAL A 57 7.03 -5.28 -41.93
CA VAL A 57 8.41 -5.27 -42.42
C VAL A 57 9.10 -6.61 -42.22
N THR A 58 8.95 -7.24 -41.05
CA THR A 58 9.58 -8.54 -40.75
C THR A 58 8.93 -9.70 -41.50
N GLY A 59 7.65 -9.55 -41.85
CA GLY A 59 6.84 -10.62 -42.44
C GLY A 59 5.57 -10.86 -41.61
N PRO A 60 4.37 -10.58 -42.16
CA PRO A 60 3.12 -10.74 -41.42
C PRO A 60 2.65 -12.20 -41.35
N VAL A 61 3.20 -13.08 -42.19
CA VAL A 61 2.89 -14.51 -42.22
C VAL A 61 3.92 -15.27 -41.40
N MET A 62 3.45 -16.04 -40.43
CA MET A 62 4.26 -16.97 -39.64
C MET A 62 4.33 -18.31 -40.39
N ASN A 63 5.46 -18.57 -41.06
CA ASN A 63 5.63 -19.80 -41.82
C ASN A 63 5.90 -20.98 -40.87
N LEU A 64 4.87 -21.77 -40.57
CA LEU A 64 4.97 -23.07 -39.88
C LEU A 64 5.27 -24.24 -40.86
N ALA A 65 5.18 -23.97 -42.16
CA ALA A 65 5.46 -24.90 -43.25
C ALA A 65 6.26 -24.19 -44.36
N THR A 66 6.96 -24.97 -45.19
CA THR A 66 7.81 -24.50 -46.30
C THR A 66 7.00 -24.21 -47.57
N THR A 67 5.98 -23.36 -47.49
CA THR A 67 5.28 -22.90 -48.71
C THR A 67 5.95 -21.64 -49.28
N PRO A 68 6.15 -21.54 -50.61
CA PRO A 68 6.66 -20.33 -51.23
C PRO A 68 5.75 -19.13 -50.90
N GLY A 69 6.34 -18.04 -50.42
CA GLY A 69 5.59 -16.84 -50.03
C GLY A 69 4.88 -16.20 -51.22
N ASP A 70 3.60 -16.52 -51.42
CA ASP A 70 2.77 -15.88 -52.43
C ASP A 70 2.46 -14.42 -52.01
N LYS A 71 2.54 -13.49 -52.96
CA LYS A 71 2.25 -12.07 -52.75
C LYS A 71 0.84 -11.86 -52.17
N ARG A 72 -0.12 -12.73 -52.54
CA ARG A 72 -1.49 -12.70 -52.01
C ARG A 72 -1.53 -12.98 -50.51
N SER A 73 -0.76 -13.96 -50.04
CA SER A 73 -0.68 -14.31 -48.61
C SER A 73 -0.08 -13.17 -47.79
N TYR A 74 0.94 -12.49 -48.35
CA TYR A 74 1.53 -11.30 -47.72
C TYR A 74 0.52 -10.15 -47.57
N ILE A 75 -0.22 -9.81 -48.63
CA ILE A 75 -1.24 -8.74 -48.59
C ILE A 75 -2.33 -9.07 -47.57
N LEU A 76 -2.82 -10.31 -47.54
CA LEU A 76 -3.77 -10.77 -46.54
C LEU A 76 -3.22 -10.65 -45.12
N GLY A 77 -1.94 -10.98 -44.91
CA GLY A 77 -1.28 -10.81 -43.63
C GLY A 77 -1.18 -9.38 -43.15
N VAL A 78 -0.93 -8.42 -44.06
CA VAL A 78 -0.96 -6.99 -43.74
C VAL A 78 -2.37 -6.57 -43.31
N ILE A 79 -3.40 -6.98 -44.06
CA ILE A 79 -4.81 -6.66 -43.75
C ILE A 79 -5.20 -7.21 -42.38
N VAL A 80 -4.89 -8.48 -42.11
CA VAL A 80 -5.15 -9.14 -40.83
C VAL A 80 -4.42 -8.45 -39.68
N THR A 81 -3.15 -8.09 -39.88
CA THR A 81 -2.36 -7.39 -38.86
C THR A 81 -3.04 -6.08 -38.45
N TRP A 82 -3.47 -5.27 -39.42
CA TRP A 82 -4.19 -4.03 -39.12
C TRP A 82 -5.58 -4.29 -38.53
N ALA A 83 -6.28 -5.33 -38.96
CA ALA A 83 -7.58 -5.71 -38.41
C ALA A 83 -7.52 -6.11 -36.92
N VAL A 84 -6.41 -6.74 -36.48
CA VAL A 84 -6.19 -7.08 -35.05
C VAL A 84 -5.67 -5.88 -34.27
N VAL A 85 -4.76 -5.10 -34.85
CA VAL A 85 -4.06 -4.02 -34.14
C VAL A 85 -4.91 -2.75 -34.00
N ALA A 86 -5.73 -2.39 -34.99
CA ALA A 86 -6.55 -1.19 -34.93
C ALA A 86 -7.54 -1.19 -33.74
N PRO A 87 -8.26 -2.29 -33.43
CA PRO A 87 -9.04 -2.39 -32.21
C PRO A 87 -8.19 -2.28 -30.93
N LEU A 88 -6.98 -2.85 -30.91
CA LEU A 88 -6.08 -2.80 -29.74
C LEU A 88 -5.69 -1.37 -29.35
N MET A 89 -5.68 -0.42 -30.29
CA MET A 89 -5.46 1.00 -29.98
C MET A 89 -6.53 1.59 -29.06
N LEU A 90 -7.74 1.02 -29.08
CA LEU A 90 -8.89 1.45 -28.26
C LEU A 90 -9.05 0.60 -26.98
N ARG A 91 -8.07 -0.26 -26.66
CA ARG A 91 -8.12 -1.22 -25.53
C ARG A 91 -8.44 -0.59 -24.18
N ARG A 92 -8.05 0.68 -23.96
CA ARG A 92 -8.29 1.40 -22.70
C ARG A 92 -9.69 1.99 -22.61
N ARG A 93 -10.31 2.33 -23.74
CA ARG A 93 -11.65 2.96 -23.78
C ARG A 93 -12.77 1.91 -23.78
N PHE A 94 -12.60 0.84 -24.56
CA PHE A 94 -13.62 -0.20 -24.72
C PHE A 94 -13.01 -1.62 -24.67
N PRO A 95 -12.39 -2.04 -23.55
CA PRO A 95 -11.64 -3.29 -23.46
C PRO A 95 -12.47 -4.53 -23.89
N ARG A 96 -13.75 -4.58 -23.53
CA ARG A 96 -14.65 -5.69 -23.86
C ARG A 96 -14.93 -5.79 -25.36
N ALA A 97 -15.21 -4.66 -26.00
CA ALA A 97 -15.48 -4.62 -27.45
C ALA A 97 -14.21 -5.00 -28.22
N VAL A 98 -13.05 -4.49 -27.80
CA VAL A 98 -11.76 -4.82 -28.41
C VAL A 98 -11.47 -6.31 -28.33
N ALA A 99 -11.63 -6.94 -27.17
CA ALA A 99 -11.40 -8.39 -27.06
C ALA A 99 -12.40 -9.22 -27.87
N ALA A 100 -13.67 -8.81 -27.94
CA ALA A 100 -14.66 -9.50 -28.78
C ALA A 100 -14.33 -9.38 -30.27
N VAL A 101 -13.95 -8.19 -30.75
CA VAL A 101 -13.56 -7.96 -32.14
C VAL A 101 -12.28 -8.72 -32.49
N VAL A 102 -11.24 -8.65 -31.64
CA VAL A 102 -9.99 -9.39 -31.85
C VAL A 102 -10.25 -10.89 -31.85
N ALA A 103 -11.04 -11.41 -30.92
CA ALA A 103 -11.41 -12.82 -30.91
C ALA A 103 -12.18 -13.23 -32.17
N ALA A 104 -13.12 -12.40 -32.65
CA ALA A 104 -13.88 -12.68 -33.86
C ALA A 104 -12.99 -12.69 -35.11
N VAL A 105 -12.08 -11.71 -35.26
CA VAL A 105 -11.10 -11.66 -36.35
C VAL A 105 -10.18 -12.89 -36.30
N CYS A 106 -9.67 -13.23 -35.11
CA CYS A 106 -8.80 -14.38 -34.93
C CYS A 106 -9.50 -15.72 -35.15
N MET A 107 -10.77 -15.87 -34.77
CA MET A 107 -11.52 -17.08 -35.10
C MET A 107 -11.79 -17.16 -36.61
N LEU A 108 -12.20 -16.06 -37.25
CA LEU A 108 -12.51 -16.03 -38.67
C LEU A 108 -11.29 -16.39 -39.53
N GLN A 109 -10.12 -15.82 -39.24
CA GLN A 109 -8.90 -16.16 -39.96
C GLN A 109 -8.48 -17.63 -39.75
N LEU A 110 -8.62 -18.19 -38.54
CA LEU A 110 -8.24 -19.59 -38.28
C LEU A 110 -9.17 -20.55 -39.03
N LEU A 111 -10.44 -20.17 -39.24
CA LEU A 111 -11.37 -20.95 -40.04
C LEU A 111 -11.08 -20.86 -41.54
N VAL A 112 -10.89 -19.65 -42.08
CA VAL A 112 -10.96 -19.38 -43.53
C VAL A 112 -9.59 -19.22 -44.19
N LEU A 113 -8.63 -18.58 -43.52
CA LEU A 113 -7.38 -18.17 -44.14
C LEU A 113 -6.30 -19.27 -44.09
N PRO A 114 -5.51 -19.42 -45.17
CA PRO A 114 -4.52 -20.48 -45.28
C PRO A 114 -3.25 -20.23 -44.45
N GLY A 115 -2.91 -18.96 -44.20
CA GLY A 115 -1.70 -18.58 -43.47
C GLY A 115 -1.91 -18.46 -41.96
N PHE A 116 -0.88 -18.78 -41.18
CA PHE A 116 -0.77 -18.31 -39.79
C PHE A 116 -0.22 -16.89 -39.81
N TYR A 117 -0.79 -15.99 -39.01
CA TYR A 117 -0.37 -14.60 -38.97
C TYR A 117 0.31 -14.26 -37.65
N THR A 118 1.37 -13.46 -37.73
CA THR A 118 2.11 -12.99 -36.54
C THR A 118 1.22 -12.14 -35.62
N ALA A 119 0.17 -11.53 -36.19
CA ALA A 119 -0.82 -10.73 -35.48
C ALA A 119 -1.55 -11.49 -34.36
N ASP A 120 -1.64 -12.82 -34.46
CA ASP A 120 -2.35 -13.69 -33.53
C ASP A 120 -1.71 -13.66 -32.13
N LEU A 121 -0.39 -13.41 -32.08
CA LEU A 121 0.34 -13.24 -30.83
C LEU A 121 -0.14 -12.00 -30.04
N TYR A 122 -0.75 -11.02 -30.72
CA TYR A 122 -1.23 -9.80 -30.09
C TYR A 122 -2.56 -9.96 -29.34
N VAL A 123 -3.23 -11.11 -29.47
CA VAL A 123 -4.42 -11.47 -28.67
C VAL A 123 -4.11 -11.40 -27.17
N VAL A 124 -2.88 -11.71 -26.76
CA VAL A 124 -2.39 -11.60 -25.38
C VAL A 124 -2.59 -10.19 -24.82
N PHE A 125 -2.38 -9.14 -25.65
CA PHE A 125 -2.62 -7.75 -25.24
C PHE A 125 -4.11 -7.44 -25.06
N ALA A 126 -5.00 -8.03 -25.85
CA ALA A 126 -6.44 -7.89 -25.68
C ALA A 126 -6.91 -8.53 -24.35
N ILE A 127 -6.43 -9.75 -24.06
CA ILE A 127 -6.74 -10.47 -22.82
C ILE A 127 -6.25 -9.69 -21.60
N HIS A 128 -4.99 -9.21 -21.65
CA HIS A 128 -4.42 -8.37 -20.61
C HIS A 128 -5.26 -7.11 -20.38
N ALA A 129 -5.66 -6.42 -21.45
CA ALA A 129 -6.46 -5.20 -21.34
C ALA A 129 -7.85 -5.44 -20.72
N VAL A 130 -8.50 -6.57 -21.02
CA VAL A 130 -9.78 -6.90 -20.40
C VAL A 130 -9.63 -7.25 -18.93
N ALA A 131 -8.58 -7.96 -18.55
CA ALA A 131 -8.31 -8.27 -17.14
C ALA A 131 -8.05 -6.99 -16.33
N LEU A 132 -7.29 -6.05 -16.92
CA LEU A 132 -6.92 -4.79 -16.30
C LEU A 132 -8.09 -3.79 -16.21
N TYR A 133 -8.74 -3.48 -17.34
CA TYR A 133 -9.73 -2.41 -17.46
C TYR A 133 -11.19 -2.91 -17.43
N GLY A 134 -11.43 -4.22 -17.51
CA GLY A 134 -12.78 -4.78 -17.59
C GLY A 134 -13.60 -4.60 -16.30
N ARG A 135 -14.93 -4.60 -16.38
CA ARG A 135 -15.80 -4.55 -15.19
C ARG A 135 -15.69 -5.85 -14.36
N ALA A 136 -15.95 -5.76 -13.05
CA ALA A 136 -16.12 -6.95 -12.21
C ALA A 136 -17.16 -7.90 -12.84
N GLY A 137 -16.83 -9.19 -12.98
CA GLY A 137 -17.67 -10.19 -13.66
C GLY A 137 -17.38 -10.42 -15.15
N SER A 138 -16.44 -9.69 -15.77
CA SER A 138 -16.05 -9.92 -17.18
C SER A 138 -15.44 -11.30 -17.41
N TRP A 139 -14.87 -11.92 -16.38
CA TRP A 139 -14.27 -13.25 -16.43
C TRP A 139 -15.23 -14.33 -16.96
N LYS A 140 -16.53 -14.22 -16.66
CA LYS A 140 -17.57 -15.20 -17.06
C LYS A 140 -17.67 -15.37 -18.57
N TRP A 141 -17.37 -14.32 -19.34
CA TRP A 141 -17.42 -14.34 -20.80
C TRP A 141 -16.03 -14.47 -21.42
N VAL A 142 -15.00 -13.92 -20.76
CA VAL A 142 -13.62 -13.95 -21.28
C VAL A 142 -13.04 -15.35 -21.24
N VAL A 143 -13.24 -16.07 -20.12
CA VAL A 143 -12.77 -17.45 -19.96
C VAL A 143 -13.27 -18.37 -21.07
N PRO A 144 -14.60 -18.52 -21.30
CA PRO A 144 -15.08 -19.40 -22.37
C PRO A 144 -14.60 -18.94 -23.76
N LEU A 145 -14.48 -17.63 -23.97
CA LEU A 145 -14.05 -17.08 -25.27
C LEU A 145 -12.60 -17.42 -25.61
N PHE A 146 -11.65 -17.22 -24.69
CA PHE A 146 -10.26 -17.58 -24.96
C PHE A 146 -10.04 -19.09 -24.91
N THR A 147 -10.79 -19.86 -24.09
CA THR A 147 -10.68 -21.32 -24.13
C THR A 147 -11.09 -21.85 -25.49
N LEU A 148 -12.19 -21.33 -26.06
CA LEU A 148 -12.64 -21.68 -27.41
C LEU A 148 -11.63 -21.22 -28.48
N GLY A 149 -11.03 -20.03 -28.31
CA GLY A 149 -9.92 -19.55 -29.15
C GLY A 149 -8.69 -20.46 -29.11
N CYS A 150 -8.25 -20.88 -27.92
CA CYS A 150 -7.12 -21.80 -27.76
C CYS A 150 -7.40 -23.17 -28.39
N THR A 151 -8.62 -23.71 -28.20
CA THR A 151 -9.01 -24.99 -28.80
C THR A 151 -9.07 -24.92 -30.33
N THR A 152 -9.62 -23.83 -30.88
CA THR A 152 -9.67 -23.63 -32.35
C THR A 152 -8.27 -23.42 -32.94
N PHE A 153 -7.39 -22.69 -32.26
CA PHE A 153 -5.98 -22.56 -32.64
C PHE A 153 -5.24 -23.91 -32.61
N ALA A 154 -5.41 -24.69 -31.53
CA ALA A 154 -4.82 -26.02 -31.42
C ALA A 154 -5.30 -26.98 -32.52
N ALA A 155 -6.60 -26.97 -32.81
CA ALA A 155 -7.17 -27.75 -33.90
C ALA A 155 -6.58 -27.32 -35.25
N ARG A 156 -6.44 -26.02 -35.48
CA ARG A 156 -5.86 -25.47 -36.71
C ARG A 156 -4.39 -25.87 -36.90
N CYS A 157 -3.59 -25.90 -35.83
CA CYS A 157 -2.20 -26.38 -35.88
C CYS A 157 -2.13 -27.88 -36.15
N ALA A 158 -3.01 -28.69 -35.54
CA ALA A 158 -3.06 -30.13 -35.78
C ALA A 158 -3.42 -30.45 -37.25
N MET A 159 -4.46 -29.80 -37.78
CA MET A 159 -4.87 -30.00 -39.18
C MET A 159 -3.82 -29.51 -40.18
N ASN A 160 -2.99 -28.54 -39.81
CA ASN A 160 -1.89 -28.09 -40.66
C ASN A 160 -0.82 -29.17 -40.85
N ILE A 161 -0.58 -29.98 -39.81
CA ILE A 161 0.36 -31.10 -39.87
C ILE A 161 -0.19 -32.23 -40.74
N ASP A 162 -1.52 -32.40 -40.78
CA ASP A 162 -2.21 -33.32 -41.70
C ASP A 162 -2.28 -32.83 -43.16
N GLY A 163 -1.70 -31.67 -43.48
CA GLY A 163 -1.68 -31.12 -44.85
C GLY A 163 -2.92 -30.31 -45.23
N PHE A 164 -3.74 -29.90 -44.26
CA PHE A 164 -4.88 -29.01 -44.52
C PHE A 164 -4.49 -27.54 -44.26
N PRO A 165 -4.67 -26.65 -45.26
CA PRO A 165 -4.32 -25.23 -45.11
C PRO A 165 -5.25 -24.45 -44.19
N SER A 166 -6.48 -24.90 -43.93
CA SER A 166 -7.41 -24.23 -43.00
C SER A 166 -8.42 -25.23 -42.42
N LEU A 167 -9.12 -24.85 -41.34
CA LEU A 167 -10.19 -25.68 -40.79
C LEU A 167 -11.35 -25.84 -41.79
N PHE A 168 -11.60 -24.81 -42.60
CA PHE A 168 -12.55 -24.92 -43.70
C PHE A 168 -12.07 -25.91 -44.77
N ALA A 169 -10.78 -25.89 -45.12
CA ALA A 169 -10.21 -26.84 -46.08
C ALA A 169 -10.28 -28.29 -45.60
N TRP A 170 -10.11 -28.52 -44.30
CA TRP A 170 -10.36 -29.81 -43.66
C TRP A 170 -11.83 -30.22 -43.80
N LEU A 171 -12.77 -29.31 -43.50
CA LEU A 171 -14.20 -29.59 -43.64
C LEU A 171 -14.60 -29.88 -45.09
N SER A 172 -14.07 -29.13 -46.06
CA SER A 172 -14.30 -29.33 -47.50
C SER A 172 -13.48 -30.46 -48.12
N HIS A 173 -12.66 -31.19 -47.33
CA HIS A 173 -11.79 -32.26 -47.79
C HIS A 173 -10.86 -31.86 -48.95
N THR A 174 -10.45 -30.59 -48.99
CA THR A 174 -9.51 -30.05 -49.97
C THR A 174 -8.12 -30.06 -49.35
N SER A 175 -7.43 -31.20 -49.46
CA SER A 175 -6.04 -31.34 -49.01
C SER A 175 -5.09 -30.69 -50.02
N ASP A 176 -4.04 -30.04 -49.51
CA ASP A 176 -2.95 -29.54 -50.32
C ASP A 176 -1.67 -30.32 -49.97
N PRO A 177 -1.25 -31.28 -50.81
CA PRO A 177 -0.09 -32.12 -50.53
C PRO A 177 1.25 -31.37 -50.58
N SER A 178 1.27 -30.08 -50.95
CA SER A 178 2.48 -29.26 -50.95
C SER A 178 2.88 -28.73 -49.56
N ILE A 179 2.05 -28.94 -48.54
CA ILE A 179 2.31 -28.48 -47.17
C ILE A 179 3.12 -29.53 -46.41
N GLU A 180 4.45 -29.39 -46.43
CA GLU A 180 5.32 -30.10 -45.49
C GLU A 180 5.42 -29.27 -44.19
N ALA A 181 4.69 -29.70 -43.16
CA ALA A 181 4.79 -29.07 -41.84
C ALA A 181 6.19 -29.32 -41.25
N LEU A 182 6.83 -28.28 -40.71
CA LEU A 182 8.16 -28.35 -40.08
C LEU A 182 8.09 -28.97 -38.66
N TYR A 183 7.26 -30.00 -38.47
CA TYR A 183 6.97 -30.61 -37.18
C TYR A 183 7.14 -32.13 -37.22
N LEU A 184 8.16 -32.65 -36.51
CA LEU A 184 8.32 -34.08 -36.27
C LEU A 184 7.34 -34.53 -35.17
N GLY A 185 6.11 -34.87 -35.53
CA GLY A 185 5.15 -35.44 -34.58
C GLY A 185 3.79 -35.75 -35.19
N SER A 186 2.92 -36.37 -34.40
CA SER A 186 1.55 -36.70 -34.80
C SER A 186 0.64 -35.46 -34.68
N PRO A 187 -0.42 -35.33 -35.51
CA PRO A 187 -1.43 -34.26 -35.38
C PRO A 187 -2.00 -34.14 -33.96
N TYR A 188 -2.22 -35.29 -33.29
CA TYR A 188 -2.73 -35.33 -31.92
C TYR A 188 -1.75 -34.74 -30.90
N SER A 189 -0.45 -34.99 -31.04
CA SER A 189 0.55 -34.42 -30.14
C SER A 189 0.70 -32.91 -30.33
N ALA A 190 0.56 -32.43 -31.57
CA ALA A 190 0.56 -31.01 -31.87
C ALA A 190 -0.66 -30.29 -31.30
N PHE A 191 -1.85 -30.88 -31.40
CA PHE A 191 -3.06 -30.34 -30.76
C PHE A 191 -2.82 -30.08 -29.26
N ILE A 192 -2.28 -31.09 -28.56
CA ILE A 192 -2.00 -30.98 -27.13
C ILE A 192 -0.92 -29.92 -26.87
N GLN A 193 0.20 -29.95 -27.59
CA GLN A 193 1.32 -29.04 -27.35
C GLN A 193 0.96 -27.58 -27.60
N TYR A 194 0.39 -27.26 -28.77
CA TYR A 194 -0.02 -25.88 -29.10
C TYR A 194 -1.21 -25.42 -28.27
N GLY A 195 -2.14 -26.32 -27.92
CA GLY A 195 -3.25 -26.03 -27.02
C GLY A 195 -2.78 -25.66 -25.62
N VAL A 196 -1.89 -26.46 -25.02
CA VAL A 196 -1.31 -26.19 -23.70
C VAL A 196 -0.48 -24.90 -23.73
N PHE A 197 0.34 -24.70 -24.76
CA PHE A 197 1.16 -23.50 -24.92
C PHE A 197 0.29 -22.24 -25.01
N SER A 198 -0.68 -22.21 -25.93
CA SER A 198 -1.60 -21.07 -26.10
C SER A 198 -2.41 -20.79 -24.83
N MET A 199 -2.90 -21.84 -24.17
CA MET A 199 -3.65 -21.71 -22.91
C MET A 199 -2.78 -21.09 -21.80
N PHE A 200 -1.53 -21.54 -21.68
CA PHE A 200 -0.59 -21.00 -20.71
C PHE A 200 -0.36 -19.49 -20.90
N PHE A 201 -0.11 -19.03 -22.14
CA PHE A 201 0.06 -17.60 -22.43
C PHE A 201 -1.21 -16.79 -22.17
N CYS A 202 -2.38 -17.32 -22.52
CA CYS A 202 -3.66 -16.64 -22.26
C CYS A 202 -3.92 -16.49 -20.75
N ILE A 203 -3.69 -17.55 -19.97
CA ILE A 203 -3.84 -17.52 -18.50
C ILE A 203 -2.83 -16.54 -17.90
N LEU A 204 -1.57 -16.58 -18.34
CA LEU A 204 -0.52 -15.68 -17.84
C LEU A 204 -0.87 -14.22 -18.13
N ALA A 205 -1.32 -13.90 -19.35
CA ALA A 205 -1.74 -12.55 -19.73
C ALA A 205 -2.90 -12.03 -18.87
N TYR A 206 -3.90 -12.89 -18.66
CA TYR A 206 -5.04 -12.60 -17.82
C TYR A 206 -4.62 -12.39 -16.36
N ALA A 207 -3.78 -13.27 -15.82
CA ALA A 207 -3.26 -13.20 -14.46
C ALA A 207 -2.44 -11.91 -14.24
N LEU A 208 -1.58 -11.53 -15.19
CA LEU A 208 -0.82 -10.27 -15.13
C LEU A 208 -1.72 -9.04 -15.17
N GLY A 209 -2.77 -9.05 -16.01
CA GLY A 209 -3.74 -7.96 -16.07
C GLY A 209 -4.58 -7.87 -14.78
N ALA A 210 -4.95 -9.00 -14.19
CA ALA A 210 -5.66 -9.05 -12.91
C ALA A 210 -4.75 -8.61 -11.76
N TRP A 211 -3.48 -9.05 -11.75
CA TRP A 211 -2.49 -8.67 -10.73
C TRP A 211 -2.22 -7.17 -10.72
N THR A 212 -2.02 -6.58 -11.90
CA THR A 212 -1.79 -5.14 -12.04
C THR A 212 -3.01 -4.32 -11.57
N ARG A 213 -4.23 -4.80 -11.84
CA ARG A 213 -5.46 -4.20 -11.32
C ARG A 213 -5.57 -4.29 -9.80
N LEU A 214 -5.25 -5.44 -9.22
CA LEU A 214 -5.22 -5.64 -7.76
C LEU A 214 -4.16 -4.73 -7.12
N GLY A 215 -2.98 -4.65 -7.73
CA GLY A 215 -1.87 -3.80 -7.30
C GLY A 215 -2.23 -2.30 -7.29
N GLY A 216 -3.02 -1.83 -8.26
CA GLY A 216 -3.49 -0.44 -8.31
C GLY A 216 -4.61 -0.10 -7.31
N THR A 217 -5.33 -1.10 -6.78
CA THR A 217 -6.37 -0.91 -5.74
C THR A 217 -5.78 -1.01 -4.33
N ASN A 218 -4.64 -1.69 -4.19
CA ASN A 218 -3.97 -1.92 -2.91
C ASN A 218 -3.27 -0.71 -2.25
N PRO A 219 -2.88 0.41 -2.92
CA PRO A 219 -2.15 1.47 -2.23
C PRO A 219 -3.03 2.17 -1.18
N GLN A 220 -4.34 2.29 -1.42
CA GLN A 220 -5.28 2.87 -0.46
C GLN A 220 -5.41 1.99 0.80
N VAL A 221 -5.43 0.67 0.63
CA VAL A 221 -5.48 -0.28 1.76
C VAL A 221 -4.17 -0.26 2.55
N LEU A 222 -3.03 -0.16 1.87
CA LEU A 222 -1.73 -0.05 2.53
C LEU A 222 -1.57 1.28 3.26
N GLN A 223 -2.08 2.38 2.70
CA GLN A 223 -2.10 3.67 3.34
C GLN A 223 -2.99 3.66 4.60
N ALA A 224 -4.22 3.14 4.49
CA ALA A 224 -5.11 3.00 5.64
C ALA A 224 -4.51 2.15 6.77
N ARG A 225 -3.78 1.07 6.42
CA ARG A 225 -3.05 0.25 7.39
C ARG A 225 -1.87 0.99 8.01
N ALA A 226 -1.16 1.81 7.24
CA ALA A 226 -0.04 2.60 7.74
C ALA A 226 -0.52 3.67 8.74
N GLU A 227 -1.62 4.36 8.43
CA GLU A 227 -2.27 5.34 9.32
C GLU A 227 -2.77 4.67 10.60
N ALA A 228 -3.42 3.51 10.50
CA ALA A 228 -3.86 2.74 11.67
C ALA A 228 -2.69 2.30 12.57
N LEU A 229 -1.55 1.89 11.98
CA LEU A 229 -0.35 1.53 12.73
C LEU A 229 0.32 2.73 13.41
N GLN A 230 0.29 3.90 12.78
CA GLN A 230 0.79 5.14 13.39
C GLN A 230 -0.06 5.52 14.61
N ALA A 231 -1.38 5.55 14.44
CA ALA A 231 -2.30 5.85 15.54
C ALA A 231 -2.14 4.88 16.73
N GLU A 232 -1.90 3.59 16.46
CA GLU A 232 -1.67 2.62 17.53
C GLU A 232 -0.33 2.80 18.25
N ARG A 233 0.74 3.17 17.51
CA ARG A 233 2.03 3.52 18.12
C ARG A 233 1.94 4.73 19.03
N ASP A 234 1.17 5.74 18.63
CA ASP A 234 1.02 6.95 19.44
C ASP A 234 0.26 6.64 20.74
N LYS A 235 -0.77 5.80 20.69
CA LYS A 235 -1.42 5.29 21.92
C LYS A 235 -0.45 4.50 22.80
N GLN A 236 0.38 3.65 22.22
CA GLN A 236 1.38 2.88 22.98
C GLN A 236 2.41 3.79 23.65
N ARG A 237 2.85 4.86 22.98
CA ARG A 237 3.75 5.86 23.56
C ARG A 237 3.12 6.55 24.76
N VAL A 238 1.86 6.97 24.66
CA VAL A 238 1.14 7.60 25.78
C VAL A 238 0.96 6.64 26.95
N ILE A 239 0.60 5.38 26.69
CA ILE A 239 0.47 4.36 27.75
C ILE A 239 1.82 4.08 28.40
N ALA A 240 2.91 4.02 27.63
CA ALA A 240 4.25 3.83 28.17
C ALA A 240 4.70 5.02 29.03
N ALA A 241 4.47 6.26 28.58
CA ALA A 241 4.77 7.47 29.33
C ALA A 241 3.98 7.53 30.66
N ASN A 242 2.69 7.21 30.63
CA ASN A 242 1.87 7.17 31.84
C ASN A 242 2.36 6.12 32.84
N ARG A 243 2.72 4.92 32.37
CA ARG A 243 3.30 3.87 33.24
C ARG A 243 4.60 4.32 33.89
N GLU A 244 5.46 5.02 33.14
CA GLU A 244 6.71 5.54 33.69
C GLU A 244 6.46 6.64 34.73
N ARG A 245 5.49 7.53 34.48
CA ARG A 245 5.06 8.55 35.44
C ARG A 245 4.54 7.93 36.73
N ASP A 246 3.73 6.87 36.64
CA ASP A 246 3.20 6.16 37.81
C ASP A 246 4.32 5.48 38.61
N ARG A 247 5.31 4.89 37.91
CA ARG A 247 6.50 4.30 38.53
C ARG A 247 7.32 5.35 39.29
N ILE A 248 7.60 6.49 38.66
CA ILE A 248 8.32 7.61 39.28
C ILE A 248 7.55 8.13 40.51
N SER A 249 6.24 8.31 40.40
CA SER A 249 5.39 8.80 41.49
C SER A 249 5.30 7.83 42.67
N ALA A 250 5.38 6.52 42.42
CA ALA A 250 5.44 5.52 43.48
C ALA A 250 6.79 5.55 44.21
N ASN A 251 7.90 5.65 43.48
CA ASN A 251 9.24 5.75 44.07
C ASN A 251 9.39 7.01 44.93
N ILE A 252 8.93 8.17 44.44
CA ILE A 252 8.97 9.42 45.22
C ILE A 252 8.15 9.29 46.50
N ARG A 253 6.93 8.73 46.41
CA ARG A 253 6.08 8.54 47.61
C ARG A 253 6.74 7.63 48.64
N ALA A 254 7.40 6.56 48.20
CA ALA A 254 8.12 5.67 49.10
C ALA A 254 9.29 6.41 49.78
N GLU A 255 10.15 7.09 49.01
CA GLU A 255 11.31 7.80 49.54
C GLU A 255 10.92 8.96 50.48
N VAL A 256 9.86 9.69 50.15
CA VAL A 256 9.30 10.74 51.03
C VAL A 256 8.74 10.13 52.31
N SER A 257 8.00 9.02 52.23
CA SER A 257 7.47 8.33 53.42
C SER A 257 8.59 7.85 54.32
N ASP A 258 9.61 7.20 53.76
CA ASP A 258 10.77 6.70 54.51
C ASP A 258 11.53 7.83 55.23
N THR A 259 11.70 8.97 54.55
CA THR A 259 12.35 10.16 55.14
C THR A 259 11.53 10.73 56.30
N LEU A 260 10.20 10.84 56.12
CA LEU A 260 9.30 11.35 57.16
C LEU A 260 9.22 10.39 58.36
N ASP A 261 9.12 9.09 58.13
CA ASP A 261 9.08 8.08 59.18
C ASP A 261 10.39 8.04 59.99
N ALA A 262 11.53 8.25 59.35
CA ALA A 262 12.82 8.38 60.04
C ALA A 262 12.86 9.61 60.96
N VAL A 263 12.38 10.77 60.49
CA VAL A 263 12.30 12.00 61.30
C VAL A 263 11.33 11.82 62.47
N ILE A 264 10.16 11.23 62.24
CA ILE A 264 9.16 10.95 63.29
C ILE A 264 9.73 9.97 64.32
N GLY A 265 10.34 8.88 63.88
CA GLY A 265 10.94 7.87 64.76
C GLY A 265 12.03 8.45 65.66
N GLN A 266 12.93 9.27 65.08
CA GLN A 266 13.99 9.92 65.85
C GLN A 266 13.44 10.98 66.81
N THR A 267 12.48 11.80 66.38
CA THR A 267 11.81 12.79 67.24
C THR A 267 11.12 12.09 68.41
N THR A 268 10.44 10.96 68.16
CA THR A 268 9.74 10.19 69.20
C THR A 268 10.72 9.57 70.19
N ALA A 269 11.87 9.08 69.71
CA ALA A 269 12.92 8.54 70.57
C ALA A 269 13.56 9.61 71.47
N GLU A 270 13.84 10.80 70.93
CA GLU A 270 14.35 11.91 71.73
C GLU A 270 13.31 12.37 72.76
N LEU A 271 12.03 12.47 72.37
CA LEU A 271 10.95 12.82 73.29
C LEU A 271 10.79 11.81 74.43
N SER A 272 10.89 10.51 74.15
CA SER A 272 10.81 9.47 75.18
C SER A 272 12.00 9.50 76.14
N THR A 273 13.21 9.85 75.66
CA THR A 273 14.36 10.01 76.56
C THR A 273 14.22 11.21 77.51
N ILE A 274 13.54 12.28 77.07
CA ILE A 274 13.19 13.41 77.93
C ILE A 274 12.16 12.97 78.98
N ASP A 275 11.12 12.23 78.57
CA ASP A 275 10.04 11.77 79.45
C ASP A 275 10.53 10.78 80.52
N GLU A 276 11.44 9.85 80.15
CA GLU A 276 12.07 8.92 81.10
C GLU A 276 12.95 9.60 82.16
N ARG A 277 13.58 10.74 81.83
CA ARG A 277 14.36 11.53 82.80
C ARG A 277 13.43 12.25 83.78
N LEU A 278 12.35 12.81 83.26
CA LEU A 278 11.28 13.43 84.06
C LEU A 278 10.63 12.43 85.02
N ALA A 279 10.33 11.21 84.56
CA ALA A 279 9.76 10.13 85.37
C ALA A 279 10.70 9.65 86.50
N ARG A 280 12.02 9.80 86.35
CA ARG A 280 13.02 9.50 87.38
C ARG A 280 13.19 10.61 88.43
N GLY A 281 12.45 11.70 88.32
CA GLY A 281 12.53 12.84 89.24
C GLY A 281 13.72 13.78 88.99
N GLU A 282 14.47 13.56 87.90
CA GLU A 282 15.47 14.51 87.42
C GLU A 282 14.76 15.59 86.61
N THR A 283 15.01 16.87 86.93
CA THR A 283 14.58 17.96 86.05
C THR A 283 15.58 18.05 84.90
N PRO A 284 15.21 17.72 83.65
CA PRO A 284 16.14 17.86 82.55
C PRO A 284 16.58 19.32 82.47
N SER A 285 17.90 19.56 82.33
CA SER A 285 18.40 20.93 82.31
C SER A 285 17.77 21.69 81.13
N PRO A 286 17.48 23.00 81.29
CA PRO A 286 16.95 23.80 80.19
C PRO A 286 17.83 23.79 78.93
N GLU A 287 19.15 23.65 79.11
CA GLU A 287 20.11 23.49 78.02
C GLU A 287 19.93 22.18 77.26
N PHE A 288 19.73 21.05 77.95
CA PHE A 288 19.51 19.75 77.31
C PHE A 288 18.23 19.72 76.47
N ILE A 289 17.15 20.35 76.96
CA ILE A 289 15.88 20.44 76.24
C ILE A 289 16.03 21.31 74.98
N ASN A 290 16.72 22.45 75.10
CA ASN A 290 17.00 23.32 73.97
C ASN A 290 17.88 22.63 72.91
N ASP A 291 18.90 21.89 73.32
CA ASP A 291 19.76 21.13 72.40
C ASP A 291 18.97 20.04 71.66
N ALA A 292 18.12 19.27 72.35
CA ALA A 292 17.27 18.28 71.71
C ALA A 292 16.29 18.90 70.70
N PHE A 293 15.61 20.01 71.05
CA PHE A 293 14.75 20.71 70.10
C PHE A 293 15.51 21.34 68.93
N ALA A 294 16.73 21.85 69.16
CA ALA A 294 17.59 22.35 68.10
C ALA A 294 18.00 21.24 67.12
N GLN A 295 18.27 20.04 67.65
CA GLN A 295 18.64 18.87 66.86
C GLN A 295 17.46 18.35 66.01
N ILE A 296 16.25 18.23 66.59
CA ILE A 296 15.02 17.93 65.86
C ILE A 296 14.76 18.96 64.75
N GLY A 297 14.92 20.25 65.07
CA GLY A 297 14.74 21.34 64.10
C GLY A 297 15.73 21.28 62.93
N ALA A 298 17.01 21.03 63.23
CA ALA A 298 18.06 20.88 62.20
C ALA A 298 17.78 19.67 61.29
N GLN A 299 17.32 18.57 61.87
CA GLN A 299 17.01 17.35 61.13
C GLN A 299 15.75 17.50 60.26
N GLY A 300 14.70 18.14 60.76
CA GLY A 300 13.52 18.49 59.98
C GLY A 300 13.84 19.42 58.80
N CYS A 301 14.73 20.40 59.00
CA CYS A 301 15.21 21.27 57.91
C CYS A 301 16.00 20.50 56.86
N THR A 302 16.82 19.51 57.27
CA THR A 302 17.59 18.65 56.36
C THR A 302 16.67 17.77 55.52
N ALA A 303 15.65 17.17 56.13
CA ALA A 303 14.63 16.38 55.42
C ALA A 303 13.83 17.23 54.42
N LEU A 304 13.45 18.46 54.79
CA LEU A 304 12.78 19.41 53.88
C LEU A 304 13.67 19.84 52.71
N ALA A 305 14.98 20.01 52.94
CA ALA A 305 15.93 20.30 51.87
C ALA A 305 15.99 19.16 50.85
N HIS A 306 16.06 17.90 51.34
CA HIS A 306 16.05 16.71 50.48
C HIS A 306 14.75 16.59 49.66
N MET A 307 13.59 16.82 50.27
CA MET A 307 12.31 16.84 49.56
C MET A 307 12.25 17.94 48.48
N ARG A 308 12.79 19.13 48.77
CA ARG A 308 12.87 20.22 47.79
C ARG A 308 13.82 19.89 46.63
N GLU A 309 14.89 19.17 46.87
CA GLU A 309 15.83 18.70 45.85
C GLU A 309 15.16 17.69 44.90
N LEU A 310 14.50 16.65 45.43
CA LEU A 310 13.75 15.66 44.64
C LEU A 310 12.64 16.32 43.79
N LEU A 311 11.90 17.27 44.36
CA LEU A 311 10.91 18.06 43.61
C LEU A 311 11.55 18.98 42.58
N GLY A 312 12.74 19.51 42.86
CA GLY A 312 13.53 20.32 41.93
C GLY A 312 13.95 19.52 40.69
N VAL A 313 14.48 18.32 40.90
CA VAL A 313 14.87 17.40 39.82
C VAL A 313 13.64 16.97 39.00
N LEU A 314 12.49 16.73 39.62
CA LEU A 314 11.25 16.48 38.89
C LEU A 314 10.77 17.68 38.07
N ARG A 315 10.95 18.90 38.58
CA ARG A 315 10.59 20.11 37.86
C ARG A 315 11.48 20.31 36.62
N GLU A 316 12.77 20.06 36.72
CA GLU A 316 13.67 20.17 35.57
C GLU A 316 13.45 19.07 34.52
N THR A 317 13.19 17.83 34.97
CA THR A 317 12.97 16.70 34.06
C THR A 317 11.56 16.65 33.46
N GLY A 318 10.53 17.13 34.19
CA GLY A 318 9.14 17.16 33.74
C GLY A 318 8.81 18.28 32.74
N PHE A 319 9.55 19.39 32.75
CA PHE A 319 9.32 20.54 31.84
C PHE A 319 10.15 20.49 30.54
N SER A 320 11.03 19.50 30.38
CA SER A 320 11.82 19.35 29.14
C SER A 320 11.00 18.82 27.95
N ASP A 321 9.71 18.50 28.14
CA ASP A 321 8.80 18.00 27.09
C ASP A 321 7.65 19.00 26.76
N GLU A 322 7.71 20.24 27.25
CA GLU A 322 6.77 21.31 26.84
C GLU A 322 7.36 22.18 25.73
N GLY A 323 7.63 21.54 24.60
CA GLY A 323 7.44 22.19 23.32
C GLY A 323 5.97 22.05 22.93
N GLU A 324 5.22 23.16 22.96
CA GLU A 324 3.95 23.32 22.26
C GLU A 324 2.68 22.70 22.90
N HIS A 325 2.28 23.06 24.13
CA HIS A 325 0.85 23.08 24.53
C HIS A 325 0.64 24.09 25.70
N ASP A 326 0.86 25.37 25.42
CA ASP A 326 0.38 26.44 26.30
C ASP A 326 -1.16 26.49 26.25
N ARG A 327 -1.80 25.73 27.13
CA ARG A 327 -3.16 25.98 27.62
C ARG A 327 -3.21 25.71 29.11
N SER A 328 -2.49 26.53 29.88
CA SER A 328 -2.99 26.84 31.22
C SER A 328 -4.37 27.50 31.06
N PRO A 329 -5.48 26.94 31.59
CA PRO A 329 -6.72 27.70 31.68
C PRO A 329 -6.45 28.88 32.61
N ASN A 330 -6.42 30.08 32.01
CA ASN A 330 -6.27 31.32 32.73
C ASN A 330 -7.47 31.48 33.67
N LEU A 331 -7.32 31.02 34.91
CA LEU A 331 -8.30 31.20 35.96
C LEU A 331 -8.24 32.67 36.38
N THR A 332 -8.92 33.52 35.62
CA THR A 332 -9.27 34.88 36.07
C THR A 332 -9.98 34.77 37.42
N PRO A 333 -9.52 35.48 38.46
CA PRO A 333 -10.16 35.49 39.77
C PRO A 333 -11.65 35.84 39.61
N ALA A 334 -12.53 35.06 40.22
CA ALA A 334 -13.95 35.36 40.23
C ALA A 334 -14.17 36.77 40.79
N LYS A 335 -15.09 37.52 40.16
CA LYS A 335 -15.54 38.84 40.60
C LYS A 335 -15.87 38.84 42.08
N SER A 336 -15.53 39.92 42.79
CA SER A 336 -15.71 40.04 44.23
C SER A 336 -17.18 39.81 44.62
N LEU A 337 -17.39 39.13 45.75
CA LEU A 337 -18.70 38.73 46.28
C LEU A 337 -19.73 39.88 46.34
N SER A 338 -19.26 41.12 46.48
CA SER A 338 -20.07 42.34 46.42
C SER A 338 -20.77 42.56 45.06
N GLU A 339 -20.09 42.34 43.93
CA GLU A 339 -20.68 42.48 42.59
C GLU A 339 -21.72 41.37 42.31
N GLN A 340 -21.52 40.17 42.87
CA GLN A 340 -22.47 39.06 42.69
C GLN A 340 -23.76 39.27 43.50
N ILE A 341 -23.67 39.90 44.67
CA ILE A 341 -24.84 40.22 45.50
C ILE A 341 -25.62 41.40 44.91
N GLU A 342 -24.94 42.37 44.29
CA GLU A 342 -25.60 43.50 43.62
C GLU A 342 -26.37 43.05 42.37
N GLN A 343 -25.86 42.05 41.63
CA GLN A 343 -26.58 41.44 40.51
C GLN A 343 -27.71 40.50 40.93
N SER A 344 -27.61 39.83 42.09
CA SER A 344 -28.73 39.01 42.61
C SER A 344 -29.79 39.81 43.35
N GLY A 345 -29.50 41.05 43.73
CA GLY A 345 -30.40 41.98 44.43
C GLY A 345 -31.32 42.78 43.49
N ALA A 346 -31.10 42.74 42.18
CA ALA A 346 -31.97 43.38 41.19
C ALA A 346 -33.22 42.54 40.92
N VAL A 347 -34.13 42.50 41.90
CA VAL A 347 -35.53 42.11 41.69
C VAL A 347 -36.22 43.26 40.95
N PRO A 348 -36.82 43.04 39.76
CA PRO A 348 -37.57 44.08 39.09
C PRO A 348 -38.86 44.38 39.86
N PRO A 349 -39.22 45.66 40.10
CA PRO A 349 -40.52 46.00 40.63
C PRO A 349 -41.58 45.79 39.55
N ASP A 350 -42.69 45.19 39.97
CA ASP A 350 -43.87 44.86 39.17
C ASP A 350 -44.33 45.97 38.21
N ALA A 351 -44.76 45.57 37.02
CA ALA A 351 -45.72 46.32 36.22
C ALA A 351 -46.56 45.38 35.34
N HIS A 352 -47.73 45.02 35.92
CA HIS A 352 -49.04 44.75 35.30
C HIS A 352 -49.22 43.69 34.21
#